data_AF-A0A962XG94-F1
#
_entry.id   AF-A0A962XG94-F1
#
_cell.length_a   1.000
_cell.length_b   1.000
_cell.length_c   1.000
_cell.angle_alpha   90.00
_cell.angle_beta   90.00
_cell.angle_gamma   90.00
#
_symmetry.space_group_name_H-M   'P 1'
#
loop_
_entity.id
_entity.type
_entity.pdbx_description
1 polymer ?
#
loop_
_entity_poly.entity_id
_entity_poly.type
_entity_poly.pdbx_seq_one_letter_code
_entity_poly.pdbx_strand_id
1 'polypeptide(L)'
;MMIRPLDRLQEAFFHWGWLSPVVLPLTQLGGRGLFNTLAGVYALWGLLSFWSRQERLDRPMLRLYLALLGVFLLTIPGSVDPVAGIRTWLGFLMQSVTLLLIPLALRESPTNPDRLLDGMALFGALTLAGLYLLLPGYLLGLSGQPFDHETQLREDTLPFLTPFLLAWLWRNGPLRWRYIAMISVVALVLAYVALAEGRAALLGLIAALTVFSGLVLGWRLRWTALLAVLVLAFAIAVNIHPFLKMQLDPEQPLDAFTAGRTALWRQALAHPPPRAWLGIGIGNGAYAGEEVLSFQLGAQGHQVKHLHNFVLDAWYETGLLGVSLLLMLMGAVFVRLLRVWRCLSVQNRQRAGVWLAAATALLTAGLLSFSYTSRQLACYLFVAFGALIALSRHASEEATLPAVVDTDRDRR
;
A
#
# COMPACT_ATOMS: atom_id res chain seq x y z
N MET A 1 -33.02 -17.83 -24.11
CA MET A 1 -33.01 -16.55 -23.37
C MET A 1 -31.68 -15.86 -23.66
N MET A 2 -31.66 -14.73 -24.40
CA MET A 2 -30.41 -14.03 -24.70
C MET A 2 -29.94 -13.26 -23.47
N ILE A 3 -28.83 -13.69 -22.87
CA ILE A 3 -28.10 -12.94 -21.84
C ILE A 3 -27.68 -11.59 -22.46
N ARG A 4 -27.98 -10.47 -21.80
CA ARG A 4 -27.65 -9.14 -22.35
C ARG A 4 -26.12 -8.98 -22.39
N PRO A 5 -25.55 -8.27 -23.37
CA PRO A 5 -24.10 -8.05 -23.45
C PRO A 5 -23.50 -7.47 -22.16
N LEU A 6 -24.26 -6.62 -21.46
CA LEU A 6 -23.88 -6.06 -20.17
C LEU A 6 -23.69 -7.15 -19.11
N ASP A 7 -24.62 -8.10 -19.00
CA ASP A 7 -24.56 -9.17 -17.99
C ASP A 7 -23.28 -10.02 -18.17
N ARG A 8 -22.92 -10.34 -19.42
CA ARG A 8 -21.66 -11.05 -19.73
C ARG A 8 -20.42 -10.26 -19.32
N LEU A 9 -20.42 -8.95 -19.53
CA LEU A 9 -19.30 -8.08 -19.13
C LEU A 9 -19.15 -8.04 -17.60
N GLN A 10 -20.26 -8.00 -16.88
CA GLN A 10 -20.27 -8.02 -15.41
C GLN A 10 -19.82 -9.37 -14.85
N GLU A 11 -20.30 -10.47 -15.41
CA GLU A 11 -19.86 -11.83 -15.06
C GLU A 11 -18.35 -12.00 -15.31
N ALA A 12 -17.86 -11.53 -16.46
CA ALA A 12 -16.44 -11.57 -16.78
C ALA A 12 -15.57 -10.78 -15.77
N PHE A 13 -16.07 -9.65 -15.25
CA PHE A 13 -15.37 -8.91 -14.20
C PHE A 13 -15.19 -9.77 -12.94
N PHE A 14 -16.27 -10.40 -12.45
CA PHE A 14 -16.23 -11.21 -11.23
C PHE A 14 -15.53 -12.56 -11.41
N HIS A 15 -15.42 -13.06 -12.64
CA HIS A 15 -14.58 -14.23 -12.94
C HIS A 15 -13.08 -13.90 -12.97
N TRP A 16 -12.70 -12.80 -13.64
CA TRP A 16 -11.30 -12.48 -13.96
C TRP A 16 -10.90 -11.03 -13.73
N GLY A 17 -11.73 -10.07 -14.16
CA GLY A 17 -11.38 -8.64 -14.15
C GLY A 17 -11.01 -8.10 -12.76
N TRP A 18 -11.63 -8.61 -11.70
CA TRP A 18 -11.36 -8.16 -10.32
C TRP A 18 -9.92 -8.45 -9.85
N LEU A 19 -9.22 -9.41 -10.47
CA LEU A 19 -7.83 -9.74 -10.17
C LEU A 19 -6.83 -8.79 -10.81
N SER A 20 -7.21 -7.91 -11.74
CA SER A 20 -6.25 -7.04 -12.43
C SER A 20 -5.33 -6.20 -11.51
N PRO A 21 -5.71 -5.81 -10.27
CA PRO A 21 -4.79 -5.11 -9.36
C PRO A 21 -3.52 -5.91 -9.04
N VAL A 22 -3.54 -7.26 -9.14
CA VAL A 22 -2.34 -8.08 -8.92
C VAL A 22 -1.28 -7.88 -9.99
N VAL A 23 -1.66 -7.44 -11.20
CA VAL A 23 -0.74 -7.21 -12.32
C VAL A 23 -0.05 -5.84 -12.20
N LEU A 24 -0.67 -4.88 -11.53
CA LEU A 24 -0.21 -3.50 -11.46
C LEU A 24 1.23 -3.33 -10.96
N PRO A 25 1.76 -4.11 -9.98
CA PRO A 25 3.17 -4.03 -9.59
C PRO A 25 4.13 -4.21 -10.77
N LEU A 26 3.84 -5.15 -11.68
CA LEU A 26 4.67 -5.41 -12.85
C LEU A 26 4.65 -4.24 -13.84
N THR A 27 3.50 -3.56 -13.96
CA THR A 27 3.35 -2.40 -14.85
C THR A 27 4.26 -1.25 -14.46
N GLN A 28 4.74 -1.23 -13.21
CA GLN A 28 5.69 -0.22 -12.75
C GLN A 28 7.04 -0.35 -13.43
N LEU A 29 7.39 -1.49 -14.02
CA LEU A 29 8.58 -1.60 -14.87
C LEU A 29 8.38 -0.83 -16.19
N GLY A 30 7.17 -0.89 -16.76
CA GLY A 30 6.79 -0.19 -17.98
C GLY A 30 6.47 1.31 -17.81
N GLY A 31 6.44 1.81 -16.58
CA GLY A 31 6.27 3.24 -16.28
C GLY A 31 4.88 3.65 -15.81
N ARG A 32 4.73 4.94 -15.45
CA ARG A 32 3.53 5.49 -14.80
C ARG A 32 2.28 5.46 -15.69
N GLY A 33 2.45 5.67 -17.00
CA GLY A 33 1.34 5.67 -17.97
C GLY A 33 0.64 4.31 -18.04
N LEU A 34 1.41 3.22 -18.16
CA LEU A 34 0.86 1.86 -18.21
C LEU A 34 0.08 1.51 -16.94
N PHE A 35 0.62 1.86 -15.76
CA PHE A 35 -0.07 1.68 -14.49
C PHE A 35 -1.41 2.42 -14.47
N ASN A 36 -1.41 3.71 -14.81
CA ASN A 36 -2.61 4.56 -14.76
C ASN A 36 -3.68 4.07 -15.73
N THR A 37 -3.30 3.67 -16.94
CA THR A 37 -4.22 3.13 -17.94
C THR A 37 -4.90 1.86 -17.43
N LEU A 38 -4.13 0.90 -16.89
CA LEU A 38 -4.69 -0.36 -16.40
C LEU A 38 -5.54 -0.17 -15.13
N ALA A 39 -5.13 0.72 -14.22
CA ALA A 39 -5.94 1.09 -13.07
C ALA A 39 -7.26 1.76 -13.47
N GLY A 40 -7.24 2.65 -14.47
CA GLY A 40 -8.43 3.27 -15.04
C GLY A 40 -9.38 2.26 -15.70
N VAL A 41 -8.85 1.35 -16.51
CA VAL A 41 -9.64 0.27 -17.14
C VAL A 41 -10.29 -0.61 -16.07
N TYR A 42 -9.53 -1.00 -15.04
CA TYR A 42 -10.06 -1.75 -13.89
C TYR A 42 -11.21 -1.02 -13.20
N ALA A 43 -11.03 0.26 -12.90
CA ALA A 43 -12.01 1.06 -12.19
C ALA A 43 -13.30 1.21 -13.00
N LEU A 44 -13.20 1.54 -14.28
CA LEU A 44 -14.35 1.67 -15.17
C LEU A 44 -15.09 0.33 -15.32
N TRP A 45 -14.37 -0.76 -15.57
CA TRP A 45 -15.00 -2.09 -15.68
C TRP A 45 -15.66 -2.53 -14.37
N GLY A 46 -15.00 -2.28 -13.24
CA GLY A 46 -15.53 -2.58 -11.92
C GLY A 46 -16.76 -1.76 -11.56
N LEU A 47 -16.76 -0.45 -11.83
CA LEU A 47 -17.92 0.43 -11.59
C LEU A 47 -19.12 0.07 -12.48
N LEU A 48 -18.89 -0.35 -13.72
CA LEU A 48 -19.96 -0.87 -14.58
C LEU A 48 -20.53 -2.20 -14.07
N SER A 49 -19.69 -3.00 -13.39
CA SER A 49 -20.06 -4.30 -12.82
C SER A 49 -20.61 -4.23 -11.40
N PHE A 50 -20.43 -3.09 -10.74
CA PHE A 50 -20.81 -2.85 -9.35
C PHE A 50 -22.32 -2.93 -9.13
N TRP A 51 -23.13 -2.42 -10.08
CA TRP A 51 -24.57 -2.28 -9.93
C TRP A 51 -25.31 -3.59 -9.69
N SER A 52 -24.86 -4.70 -10.27
CA SER A 52 -25.51 -6.01 -10.08
C SER A 52 -25.27 -6.62 -8.70
N ARG A 53 -24.33 -6.09 -7.91
CA ARG A 53 -23.93 -6.61 -6.60
C ARG A 53 -24.02 -5.58 -5.47
N GLN A 54 -24.70 -4.45 -5.69
CA GLN A 54 -24.77 -3.35 -4.71
C GLN A 54 -25.30 -3.76 -3.33
N GLU A 55 -26.20 -4.75 -3.27
CA GLU A 55 -26.79 -5.24 -2.01
C GLU A 55 -25.75 -5.89 -1.09
N ARG A 56 -24.66 -6.41 -1.66
CA ARG A 56 -23.57 -7.05 -0.91
C ARG A 56 -22.60 -6.03 -0.31
N LEU A 57 -22.75 -4.75 -0.59
CA LEU A 57 -21.82 -3.74 -0.10
C LEU A 57 -21.85 -3.59 1.41
N ASP A 58 -20.69 -3.20 1.93
CA ASP A 58 -20.57 -2.78 3.31
C ASP A 58 -21.01 -1.33 3.44
N ARG A 59 -22.29 -1.10 3.76
CA ARG A 59 -22.90 0.24 3.79
C ARG A 59 -22.12 1.23 4.68
N PRO A 60 -21.66 0.87 5.90
CA PRO A 60 -20.83 1.77 6.70
C PRO A 60 -19.55 2.20 5.98
N MET A 61 -18.79 1.25 5.41
CA MET A 61 -17.54 1.57 4.71
C MET A 61 -17.79 2.37 3.43
N LEU A 62 -18.86 2.06 2.69
CA LEU A 62 -19.26 2.82 1.50
C LEU A 62 -19.56 4.28 1.86
N ARG A 63 -20.34 4.53 2.91
CA ARG A 63 -20.66 5.91 3.36
C ARG A 63 -19.40 6.67 3.75
N LEU A 64 -18.50 6.04 4.51
CA LEU A 64 -17.25 6.66 4.94
C LEU A 64 -16.33 6.98 3.75
N TYR A 65 -16.24 6.07 2.78
CA TYR A 65 -15.48 6.27 1.55
C TYR A 65 -16.07 7.37 0.67
N LEU A 66 -17.40 7.40 0.49
CA LEU A 66 -18.08 8.47 -0.27
C LEU A 66 -17.95 9.83 0.44
N ALA A 67 -18.01 9.87 1.77
CA ALA A 67 -17.76 11.09 2.54
C ALA A 67 -16.32 11.60 2.33
N LEU A 68 -15.33 10.70 2.37
CA LEU A 68 -13.93 11.03 2.07
C LEU A 68 -13.78 11.63 0.67
N LEU A 69 -14.32 10.97 -0.37
CA LEU A 69 -14.27 11.46 -1.75
C LEU A 69 -15.00 12.80 -1.92
N GLY A 70 -16.15 12.96 -1.26
CA GLY A 70 -16.92 14.19 -1.25
C GLY A 70 -16.14 15.35 -0.63
N VAL A 71 -15.51 15.13 0.53
CA VAL A 71 -14.66 16.15 1.15
C VAL A 71 -13.47 16.50 0.26
N PHE A 72 -12.76 15.51 -0.31
CA PHE A 72 -11.65 15.78 -1.23
C PHE A 72 -12.10 16.61 -2.44
N LEU A 73 -13.29 16.33 -2.99
CA LEU A 73 -13.85 17.12 -4.09
C LEU A 73 -14.15 18.57 -3.68
N LEU A 74 -14.69 18.77 -2.46
CA LEU A 74 -14.99 20.09 -1.89
C LEU A 74 -13.72 20.94 -1.64
N THR A 75 -12.52 20.37 -1.67
CA THR A 75 -11.26 21.13 -1.53
C THR A 75 -10.84 21.85 -2.80
N ILE A 76 -11.36 21.41 -3.96
CA ILE A 76 -10.98 21.91 -5.29
C ILE A 76 -11.49 23.35 -5.54
N PRO A 77 -12.74 23.73 -5.21
CA PRO A 77 -13.15 25.12 -5.29
C PRO A 77 -12.24 26.01 -4.44
N GLY A 78 -11.67 27.04 -5.05
CA GLY A 78 -10.73 27.95 -4.40
C GLY A 78 -9.31 27.41 -4.23
N SER A 79 -8.95 26.28 -4.85
CA SER A 79 -7.54 25.89 -5.02
C SER A 79 -6.85 26.74 -6.10
N VAL A 80 -5.51 26.80 -6.07
CA VAL A 80 -4.71 27.56 -7.04
C VAL A 80 -4.84 26.98 -8.46
N ASP A 81 -4.83 25.64 -8.58
CA ASP A 81 -5.02 24.91 -9.83
C ASP A 81 -6.16 23.88 -9.69
N PRO A 82 -7.42 24.31 -9.93
CA PRO A 82 -8.57 23.42 -9.86
C PRO A 82 -8.53 22.28 -10.88
N VAL A 83 -7.90 22.48 -12.05
CA VAL A 83 -7.84 21.48 -13.12
C VAL A 83 -6.92 20.33 -12.72
N ALA A 84 -5.74 20.64 -12.17
CA ALA A 84 -4.88 19.63 -11.56
C ALA A 84 -5.56 18.93 -10.38
N GLY A 85 -6.34 19.67 -9.58
CA GLY A 85 -7.11 19.10 -8.49
C GLY A 85 -8.14 18.07 -8.95
N ILE A 86 -8.92 18.37 -9.99
CA ILE A 86 -9.90 17.42 -10.58
C ILE A 86 -9.19 16.18 -11.11
N ARG A 87 -8.06 16.35 -11.81
CA ARG A 87 -7.28 15.23 -12.34
C ARG A 87 -6.76 14.32 -11.23
N THR A 88 -6.23 14.91 -10.15
CA THR A 88 -5.70 14.17 -9.01
C THR A 88 -6.82 13.47 -8.24
N TRP A 89 -7.96 14.13 -8.04
CA TRP A 89 -9.14 13.52 -7.43
C TRP A 89 -9.66 12.33 -8.23
N LEU A 90 -9.77 12.48 -9.55
CA LEU A 90 -10.20 11.37 -10.43
C LEU A 90 -9.19 10.23 -10.40
N GLY A 91 -7.89 10.53 -10.42
CA GLY A 91 -6.83 9.53 -10.27
C GLY A 91 -6.92 8.77 -8.95
N PHE A 92 -7.14 9.47 -7.84
CA PHE A 92 -7.36 8.88 -6.53
C PHE A 92 -8.59 7.96 -6.55
N LEU A 93 -9.74 8.46 -7.00
CA LEU A 93 -10.99 7.69 -7.12
C LEU A 93 -10.78 6.38 -7.90
N MET A 94 -10.15 6.45 -9.08
CA MET A 94 -9.93 5.28 -9.94
C MET A 94 -9.01 4.25 -9.26
N GLN A 95 -8.07 4.68 -8.43
CA GLN A 95 -7.17 3.77 -7.72
C GLN A 95 -7.80 3.19 -6.45
N SER A 96 -8.52 4.01 -5.69
CA SER A 96 -9.07 3.65 -4.37
C SER A 96 -10.39 2.89 -4.44
N VAL A 97 -11.05 2.84 -5.60
CA VAL A 97 -12.29 2.04 -5.79
C VAL A 97 -12.08 0.54 -5.53
N THR A 98 -10.82 0.07 -5.55
CA THR A 98 -10.41 -1.27 -5.09
C THR A 98 -10.95 -1.61 -3.70
N LEU A 99 -11.12 -0.62 -2.81
CA LEU A 99 -11.73 -0.78 -1.49
C LEU A 99 -13.11 -1.42 -1.52
N LEU A 100 -13.89 -1.10 -2.56
CA LEU A 100 -15.26 -1.55 -2.71
C LEU A 100 -15.31 -2.83 -3.55
N LEU A 101 -14.52 -2.87 -4.63
CA LEU A 101 -14.56 -3.95 -5.61
C LEU A 101 -13.93 -5.25 -5.11
N ILE A 102 -12.80 -5.17 -4.39
CA ILE A 102 -12.13 -6.36 -3.85
C ILE A 102 -13.04 -7.13 -2.87
N PRO A 103 -13.66 -6.51 -1.84
CA PRO A 103 -14.52 -7.26 -0.93
C PRO A 103 -15.79 -7.81 -1.60
N LEU A 104 -16.29 -7.18 -2.66
CA LEU A 104 -17.38 -7.76 -3.44
C LEU A 104 -16.93 -9.04 -4.15
N ALA A 105 -15.82 -8.98 -4.89
CA ALA A 105 -15.32 -10.12 -5.64
C ALA A 105 -14.89 -11.29 -4.73
N LEU A 106 -14.28 -11.00 -3.59
CA LEU A 106 -13.88 -12.02 -2.62
C LEU A 106 -15.05 -12.80 -2.01
N ARG A 107 -16.28 -12.28 -2.08
CA ARG A 107 -17.49 -12.98 -1.62
C ARG A 107 -18.15 -13.85 -2.68
N GLU A 108 -17.79 -13.70 -3.95
CA GLU A 108 -18.37 -14.51 -5.01
C GLU A 108 -17.92 -15.97 -4.94
N SER A 109 -16.76 -16.25 -4.34
CA SER A 109 -16.26 -17.61 -4.17
C SER A 109 -15.33 -17.74 -2.96
N PRO A 110 -15.43 -18.84 -2.19
CA PRO A 110 -14.51 -19.12 -1.08
C PRO A 110 -13.04 -19.32 -1.52
N THR A 111 -12.79 -19.58 -2.81
CA THR A 111 -11.43 -19.73 -3.36
C THR A 111 -10.80 -18.40 -3.78
N ASN A 112 -11.58 -17.33 -3.93
CA ASN A 112 -11.08 -16.04 -4.39
C ASN A 112 -10.00 -15.42 -3.46
N PRO A 113 -10.09 -15.53 -2.11
CA PRO A 113 -9.03 -15.05 -1.23
C PRO A 113 -7.66 -15.67 -1.52
N ASP A 114 -7.60 -16.96 -1.85
CA ASP A 114 -6.34 -17.61 -2.22
C ASP A 114 -5.88 -17.20 -3.61
N ARG A 115 -6.79 -17.12 -4.59
CA ARG A 115 -6.45 -16.61 -5.94
C ARG A 115 -5.84 -15.22 -5.90
N LEU A 116 -6.34 -14.33 -5.05
CA LEU A 116 -5.80 -12.98 -4.89
C LEU A 116 -4.39 -13.00 -4.29
N LEU A 117 -4.18 -13.82 -3.25
CA LEU A 117 -2.88 -13.95 -2.59
C LEU A 117 -1.83 -14.59 -3.51
N ASP A 118 -2.19 -15.66 -4.21
CA ASP A 118 -1.31 -16.35 -5.16
C ASP A 118 -1.01 -15.45 -6.37
N GLY A 119 -1.99 -14.68 -6.83
CA GLY A 119 -1.79 -13.65 -7.85
C GLY A 119 -0.80 -12.57 -7.41
N MET A 120 -0.96 -12.03 -6.20
CA MET A 120 -0.01 -11.06 -5.64
C MET A 120 1.40 -11.64 -5.48
N ALA A 121 1.51 -12.91 -5.07
CA ALA A 121 2.81 -13.58 -4.95
C ALA A 121 3.46 -13.80 -6.33
N LEU A 122 2.72 -14.29 -7.32
CA LEU A 122 3.22 -14.51 -8.68
C LEU A 122 3.72 -13.20 -9.29
N PHE A 123 2.90 -12.16 -9.32
CA PHE A 123 3.28 -10.88 -9.90
C PHE A 123 4.30 -10.14 -9.04
N GLY A 124 4.35 -10.40 -7.72
CA GLY A 124 5.43 -9.97 -6.85
C GLY A 124 6.78 -10.58 -7.27
N ALA A 125 6.79 -11.87 -7.59
CA ALA A 125 7.99 -12.58 -8.01
C ALA A 125 8.45 -12.10 -9.39
N LEU A 126 7.51 -11.93 -10.32
CA LEU A 126 7.80 -11.35 -11.64
C LEU A 126 8.32 -9.92 -11.55
N THR A 127 7.77 -9.10 -10.64
CA THR A 127 8.26 -7.73 -10.40
C THR A 127 9.69 -7.76 -9.87
N LEU A 128 9.98 -8.56 -8.85
CA LEU A 128 11.33 -8.71 -8.29
C LEU A 128 12.32 -9.19 -9.35
N ALA A 129 11.97 -10.22 -10.12
CA ALA A 129 12.80 -10.72 -11.20
C ALA A 129 13.04 -9.65 -12.28
N GLY A 130 11.99 -8.93 -12.70
CA GLY A 130 12.10 -7.85 -13.67
C GLY A 130 13.00 -6.70 -13.19
N LEU A 131 12.92 -6.31 -11.91
CA LEU A 131 13.82 -5.30 -11.33
C LEU A 131 15.29 -5.74 -11.37
N TYR A 132 15.58 -7.00 -11.09
CA TYR A 132 16.94 -7.54 -11.20
C TYR A 132 17.43 -7.68 -12.64
N LEU A 133 16.55 -8.03 -13.58
CA LEU A 133 16.88 -8.10 -15.01
C LEU A 133 17.20 -6.73 -15.61
N LEU A 134 16.59 -5.66 -15.08
CA LEU A 134 16.89 -4.29 -15.52
C LEU A 134 18.25 -3.79 -15.00
N LEU A 135 18.75 -4.32 -13.88
CA LEU A 135 19.97 -3.84 -13.23
C LEU A 135 21.22 -3.91 -14.14
N PRO A 136 21.53 -5.03 -14.84
CA PRO A 136 22.62 -5.05 -15.81
C PRO A 136 22.45 -4.02 -16.92
N GLY A 137 21.22 -3.79 -17.39
CA GLY A 137 20.97 -2.80 -18.43
C GLY A 137 21.34 -1.39 -18.00
N TYR A 138 21.06 -1.04 -16.74
CA TYR A 138 21.48 0.25 -16.18
C TYR A 138 23.00 0.32 -15.95
N LEU A 139 23.60 -0.75 -15.43
CA LEU A 139 25.05 -0.81 -15.19
C LEU A 139 25.88 -0.76 -16.48
N LEU A 140 25.36 -1.34 -17.57
CA LEU A 140 25.98 -1.31 -18.90
C LEU A 140 25.67 -0.02 -19.68
N GLY A 141 24.92 0.91 -19.10
CA GLY A 141 24.58 2.18 -19.74
C GLY A 141 23.63 2.03 -20.95
N LEU A 142 22.87 0.94 -21.04
CA LEU A 142 21.90 0.72 -22.15
C LEU A 142 20.79 1.78 -22.16
N SER A 143 20.58 2.48 -21.04
CA SER A 143 19.66 3.61 -20.94
C SER A 143 20.19 4.89 -21.60
N GLY A 144 21.47 4.94 -21.97
CA GLY A 144 22.13 6.14 -22.48
C GLY A 144 22.41 7.21 -21.41
N GLN A 145 22.18 6.89 -20.14
CA GLN A 145 22.45 7.75 -18.99
C GLN A 145 23.42 7.04 -18.04
N PRO A 146 24.28 7.77 -17.30
CA PRO A 146 25.06 7.16 -16.24
C PRO A 146 24.14 6.48 -15.22
N PHE A 147 24.65 5.43 -14.58
CA PHE A 147 23.90 4.74 -13.53
C PHE A 147 23.60 5.72 -12.39
N ASP A 148 22.32 5.86 -12.08
CA ASP A 148 21.83 6.70 -11.01
C ASP A 148 20.78 5.91 -10.22
N HIS A 149 21.19 5.47 -9.03
CA HIS A 149 20.36 4.63 -8.17
C HIS A 149 19.09 5.36 -7.71
N GLU A 150 19.12 6.69 -7.54
CA GLU A 150 17.99 7.48 -7.03
C GLU A 150 16.85 7.57 -8.06
N THR A 151 17.18 7.56 -9.35
CA THR A 151 16.20 7.73 -10.43
C THR A 151 15.85 6.44 -11.18
N GLN A 152 16.77 5.46 -11.19
CA GLN A 152 16.62 4.24 -12.00
C GLN A 152 16.12 3.04 -11.19
N LEU A 153 16.47 2.90 -9.90
CA LEU A 153 16.01 1.80 -9.07
C LEU A 153 14.60 2.08 -8.50
N ARG A 154 13.78 1.04 -8.39
CA ARG A 154 12.36 1.14 -8.00
C ARG A 154 12.01 0.11 -6.94
N GLU A 155 12.34 0.40 -5.69
CA GLU A 155 12.21 -0.48 -4.54
C GLU A 155 10.87 -0.33 -3.78
N ASP A 156 10.15 0.77 -4.00
CA ASP A 156 8.95 1.17 -3.25
C ASP A 156 7.89 0.08 -3.02
N THR A 157 7.73 -0.85 -3.97
CA THR A 157 6.71 -1.90 -3.89
C THR A 157 7.18 -3.19 -3.26
N LEU A 158 8.49 -3.43 -3.16
CA LEU A 158 9.03 -4.68 -2.66
C LEU A 158 8.63 -4.97 -1.20
N PRO A 159 8.65 -3.99 -0.27
CA PRO A 159 8.19 -4.22 1.11
C PRO A 159 6.74 -4.70 1.18
N PHE A 160 5.88 -4.12 0.35
CA PHE A 160 4.48 -4.50 0.23
C PHE A 160 4.30 -5.90 -0.37
N LEU A 161 5.09 -6.27 -1.38
CA LEU A 161 4.98 -7.56 -2.07
C LEU A 161 5.58 -8.73 -1.27
N THR A 162 6.53 -8.45 -0.38
CA THR A 162 7.30 -9.46 0.37
C THR A 162 6.40 -10.40 1.19
N PRO A 163 5.41 -9.94 1.99
CA PRO A 163 4.50 -10.84 2.71
C PRO A 163 3.79 -11.86 1.82
N PHE A 164 3.46 -11.53 0.57
CA PHE A 164 2.77 -12.46 -0.34
C PHE A 164 3.71 -13.54 -0.86
N LEU A 165 4.95 -13.18 -1.21
CA LEU A 165 5.98 -14.14 -1.59
C LEU A 165 6.26 -15.14 -0.46
N LEU A 166 6.42 -14.62 0.75
CA LEU A 166 6.65 -15.43 1.94
C LEU A 166 5.44 -16.31 2.27
N ALA A 167 4.22 -15.80 2.13
CA ALA A 167 3.00 -16.58 2.34
C ALA A 167 2.86 -17.73 1.35
N TRP A 168 3.19 -17.50 0.07
CA TRP A 168 3.15 -18.54 -0.96
C TRP A 168 4.16 -19.66 -0.67
N LEU A 169 5.41 -19.30 -0.33
CA LEU A 169 6.43 -20.27 0.10
C LEU A 169 6.02 -20.99 1.39
N TRP A 170 5.39 -20.29 2.32
CA TRP A 170 4.91 -20.88 3.56
C TRP A 170 3.81 -21.93 3.34
N ARG A 171 2.93 -21.72 2.36
CA ARG A 171 1.83 -22.66 2.07
C ARG A 171 2.25 -23.81 1.16
N ASN A 172 2.97 -23.48 0.09
CA ASN A 172 3.24 -24.40 -1.02
C ASN A 172 4.67 -24.96 -1.02
N GLY A 173 5.59 -24.34 -0.26
CA GLY A 173 7.00 -24.75 -0.25
C GLY A 173 7.21 -26.07 0.51
N PRO A 174 8.11 -26.95 0.00
CA PRO A 174 8.44 -28.21 0.65
C PRO A 174 9.07 -27.96 2.02
N LEU A 175 8.67 -28.73 3.03
CA LEU A 175 9.02 -28.50 4.44
C LEU A 175 10.53 -28.35 4.67
N ARG A 176 11.35 -29.13 3.95
CA ARG A 176 12.83 -29.12 4.06
C ARG A 176 13.48 -27.82 3.58
N TRP A 177 12.92 -27.15 2.56
CA TRP A 177 13.52 -25.97 1.93
C TRP A 177 12.78 -24.67 2.18
N ARG A 178 11.60 -24.73 2.81
CA ARG A 178 10.70 -23.60 3.03
C ARG A 178 11.40 -22.38 3.63
N TYR A 179 12.09 -22.57 4.76
CA TYR A 179 12.77 -21.47 5.44
C TYR A 179 13.95 -20.93 4.64
N ILE A 180 14.70 -21.80 3.95
CA ILE A 180 15.80 -21.39 3.09
C ILE A 180 15.28 -20.51 1.95
N ALA A 181 14.21 -20.94 1.26
CA ALA A 181 13.60 -20.15 0.20
C ALA A 181 13.07 -18.80 0.70
N MET A 182 12.45 -18.77 1.88
CA MET A 182 11.97 -17.52 2.50
C MET A 182 13.12 -16.58 2.83
N ILE A 183 14.20 -17.08 3.44
CA ILE A 183 15.41 -16.31 3.74
C ILE A 183 16.02 -15.75 2.45
N SER A 184 16.10 -16.55 1.38
CA SER A 184 16.59 -16.11 0.08
C SER A 184 15.76 -14.97 -0.50
N VAL A 185 14.43 -15.05 -0.45
CA VAL A 185 13.55 -13.96 -0.90
C VAL A 185 13.78 -12.68 -0.08
N VAL A 186 13.86 -12.79 1.25
CA VAL A 186 14.15 -11.63 2.12
C VAL A 186 15.52 -11.04 1.79
N ALA A 187 16.53 -11.86 1.60
CA ALA A 187 17.88 -11.42 1.26
C ALA A 187 17.92 -10.70 -0.10
N LEU A 188 17.24 -11.22 -1.12
CA LEU A 188 17.12 -10.55 -2.43
C LEU A 188 16.40 -9.20 -2.30
N VAL A 189 15.26 -9.16 -1.63
CA VAL A 189 14.53 -7.88 -1.44
C VAL A 189 15.40 -6.88 -0.68
N LEU A 190 16.06 -7.31 0.40
CA LEU A 190 16.92 -6.47 1.22
C LEU A 190 18.14 -5.95 0.44
N ALA A 191 18.76 -6.80 -0.37
CA ALA A 191 19.86 -6.41 -1.25
C ALA A 191 19.41 -5.37 -2.28
N TYR A 192 18.25 -5.56 -2.92
CA TYR A 192 17.73 -4.58 -3.88
C TYR A 192 17.38 -3.24 -3.21
N VAL A 193 16.71 -3.26 -2.05
CA VAL A 193 16.37 -2.05 -1.28
C VAL A 193 17.64 -1.31 -0.83
N ALA A 194 18.68 -2.05 -0.42
CA ALA A 194 19.97 -1.45 -0.05
C ALA A 194 20.67 -0.82 -1.26
N LEU A 195 20.68 -1.48 -2.42
CA LEU A 195 21.23 -0.92 -3.65
C LEU A 195 20.52 0.37 -4.10
N ALA A 196 19.22 0.47 -3.81
CA ALA A 196 18.40 1.66 -4.09
C ALA A 196 18.54 2.78 -3.03
N GLU A 197 19.29 2.55 -1.94
CA GLU A 197 19.38 3.46 -0.79
C GLU A 197 18.00 3.85 -0.17
N GLY A 198 16.99 2.98 -0.34
CA GLY A 198 15.59 3.24 -0.02
C GLY A 198 15.24 3.13 1.48
N ARG A 199 15.45 4.20 2.25
CA ARG A 199 15.22 4.20 3.73
C ARG A 199 13.76 3.92 4.12
N ALA A 200 12.82 4.52 3.41
CA ALA A 200 11.40 4.32 3.67
C ALA A 200 10.96 2.89 3.32
N ALA A 201 11.50 2.34 2.22
CA ALA A 201 11.24 0.96 1.82
C ALA A 201 11.82 -0.03 2.84
N LEU A 202 13.03 0.22 3.36
CA LEU A 202 13.62 -0.58 4.42
C LEU A 202 12.75 -0.62 5.68
N LEU A 203 12.28 0.53 6.16
CA LEU A 203 11.41 0.59 7.33
C LEU A 203 10.06 -0.08 7.06
N GLY A 204 9.52 0.08 5.85
CA GLY A 204 8.37 -0.69 5.37
C GLY A 204 8.62 -2.21 5.43
N LEU A 205 9.80 -2.67 5.03
CA LEU A 205 10.17 -4.09 5.04
C LEU A 205 10.28 -4.63 6.47
N ILE A 206 10.91 -3.87 7.38
CA ILE A 206 10.99 -4.23 8.80
C ILE A 206 9.58 -4.35 9.41
N ALA A 207 8.69 -3.40 9.13
CA ALA A 207 7.30 -3.46 9.58
C ALA A 207 6.58 -4.70 9.02
N ALA A 208 6.71 -4.95 7.71
CA ALA A 208 6.12 -6.11 7.04
C ALA A 208 6.58 -7.44 7.67
N LEU A 209 7.89 -7.61 7.87
CA LEU A 209 8.48 -8.83 8.43
C LEU A 209 8.11 -9.02 9.89
N THR A 210 8.03 -7.94 10.67
CA THR A 210 7.62 -7.98 12.08
C THR A 210 6.18 -8.50 12.21
N VAL A 211 5.27 -7.91 11.43
CA VAL A 211 3.85 -8.31 11.44
C VAL A 211 3.65 -9.70 10.85
N PHE A 212 4.33 -10.03 9.75
CA PHE A 212 4.26 -11.36 9.14
C PHE A 212 4.76 -12.45 10.10
N SER A 213 5.93 -12.28 10.70
CA SER A 213 6.50 -13.26 11.62
C SER A 213 5.63 -13.43 12.88
N GLY A 214 5.06 -12.34 13.41
CA GLY A 214 4.19 -12.41 14.58
C GLY A 214 2.83 -13.05 14.29
N LEU A 215 2.14 -12.62 13.22
CA LEU A 215 0.75 -12.98 12.97
C LEU A 215 0.57 -14.20 12.05
N VAL A 216 1.51 -14.46 11.14
CA VAL A 216 1.43 -15.58 10.18
C VAL A 216 2.24 -16.78 10.67
N LEU A 217 3.49 -16.54 11.10
CA LEU A 217 4.37 -17.61 11.58
C LEU A 217 4.21 -17.92 13.08
N GLY A 218 3.53 -17.05 13.84
CA GLY A 218 3.32 -17.24 15.28
C GLY A 218 4.62 -17.13 16.10
N TRP A 219 5.62 -16.40 15.61
CA TRP A 219 6.86 -16.19 16.34
C TRP A 219 6.62 -15.38 17.61
N ARG A 220 7.37 -15.70 18.67
CA ARG A 220 7.37 -14.89 19.90
C ARG A 220 7.98 -13.52 19.64
N LEU A 221 7.53 -12.51 20.38
CA LEU A 221 7.96 -11.11 20.24
C LEU A 221 9.49 -10.93 20.28
N ARG A 222 10.21 -11.72 21.10
CA ARG A 222 11.69 -11.65 21.16
C ARG A 222 12.36 -12.01 19.82
N TRP A 223 11.79 -12.95 19.07
CA TRP A 223 12.35 -13.41 17.79
C TRP A 223 11.99 -12.46 16.65
N THR A 224 10.78 -11.87 16.70
CA THR A 224 10.40 -10.82 15.74
C THR A 224 11.22 -9.56 15.96
N ALA A 225 11.45 -9.17 17.22
CA ALA A 225 12.33 -8.05 17.58
C ALA A 225 13.78 -8.32 17.14
N LEU A 226 14.31 -9.52 17.37
CA LEU A 226 15.65 -9.89 16.90
C LEU A 226 15.76 -9.78 15.37
N LEU A 227 14.78 -10.29 14.62
CA LEU A 227 14.75 -10.17 13.16
C LEU A 227 14.76 -8.69 12.72
N ALA A 228 13.93 -7.84 13.34
CA ALA A 228 13.88 -6.42 13.04
C ALA A 228 15.24 -5.74 13.28
N VAL A 229 15.89 -6.04 14.42
CA VAL A 229 17.23 -5.53 14.76
C VAL A 229 18.27 -6.00 13.75
N LEU A 230 18.23 -7.28 13.34
CA LEU A 230 19.18 -7.82 12.36
C LEU A 230 19.03 -7.16 10.98
N VAL A 231 17.79 -6.97 10.50
CA VAL A 231 17.53 -6.29 9.22
C VAL A 231 17.99 -4.84 9.29
N LEU A 232 17.73 -4.15 10.40
CA LEU A 232 18.18 -2.77 10.62
C LEU A 232 19.72 -2.69 10.66
N ALA A 233 20.37 -3.58 11.42
CA ALA A 233 21.82 -3.62 11.54
C ALA A 233 22.50 -3.91 10.19
N PHE A 234 21.97 -4.85 9.41
CA PHE A 234 22.43 -5.12 8.06
C PHE A 234 22.31 -3.87 7.17
N ALA A 235 21.17 -3.20 7.21
CA ALA A 235 20.95 -2.03 6.40
C ALA A 235 21.88 -0.86 6.77
N ILE A 236 22.16 -0.67 8.07
CA ILE A 236 23.16 0.28 8.56
C ILE A 236 24.54 -0.08 8.01
N ALA A 237 24.92 -1.36 8.09
CA ALA A 237 26.23 -1.83 7.66
C ALA A 237 26.46 -1.68 6.14
N VAL A 238 25.43 -1.87 5.33
CA VAL A 238 25.52 -1.74 3.86
C VAL A 238 25.38 -0.28 3.41
N ASN A 239 24.62 0.55 4.14
CA ASN A 239 24.35 1.95 3.79
C ASN A 239 24.99 2.92 4.77
N ILE A 240 26.31 2.81 5.00
CA ILE A 240 27.04 3.70 5.90
C ILE A 240 26.93 5.17 5.43
N HIS A 241 26.87 5.40 4.12
CA HIS A 241 26.89 6.74 3.52
C HIS A 241 25.75 7.66 4.00
N PRO A 242 24.47 7.23 4.01
CA PRO A 242 23.39 7.89 4.73
C PRO A 242 23.67 8.31 6.17
N PHE A 243 24.37 7.49 6.95
CA PHE A 243 24.71 7.81 8.34
C PHE A 243 25.85 8.83 8.42
N LEU A 244 26.75 8.84 7.44
CA LEU A 244 27.75 9.89 7.29
C LEU A 244 27.12 11.23 6.88
N LYS A 245 25.96 11.24 6.19
CA LYS A 245 25.25 12.49 5.86
C LYS A 245 24.91 13.32 7.11
N MET A 246 24.77 12.71 8.30
CA MET A 246 24.59 13.46 9.57
C MET A 246 25.72 14.45 9.87
N GLN A 247 26.90 14.26 9.29
CA GLN A 247 28.04 15.17 9.44
C GLN A 247 27.92 16.41 8.54
N LEU A 248 27.02 16.40 7.54
CA LEU A 248 26.81 17.53 6.62
C LEU A 248 26.12 18.72 7.31
N ASP A 249 25.34 18.45 8.35
CA ASP A 249 24.69 19.48 9.16
C ASP A 249 24.70 19.09 10.65
N PRO A 250 25.81 19.40 11.36
CA PRO A 250 25.94 19.07 12.78
C PRO A 250 24.92 19.78 13.67
N GLU A 251 24.38 20.92 13.23
CA GLU A 251 23.38 21.69 13.97
C GLU A 251 21.99 21.06 13.84
N GLN A 252 21.70 20.41 12.71
CA GLN A 252 20.43 19.73 12.43
C GLN A 252 20.61 18.29 11.92
N PRO A 253 21.18 17.39 12.75
CA PRO A 253 21.58 16.04 12.31
C PRO A 253 20.38 15.19 11.85
N LEU A 254 19.18 15.43 12.39
CA LEU A 254 17.95 14.74 11.98
C LEU A 254 17.50 15.13 10.57
N ASP A 255 17.70 16.39 10.16
CA ASP A 255 17.34 16.83 8.82
C ASP A 255 18.27 16.18 7.80
N ALA A 256 19.57 16.15 8.08
CA ALA A 256 20.51 15.41 7.24
C ALA A 256 20.23 13.90 7.21
N PHE A 257 19.90 13.30 8.36
CA PHE A 257 19.53 11.88 8.45
C PHE A 257 18.22 11.55 7.73
N THR A 258 17.28 12.48 7.60
CA THR A 258 16.03 12.24 6.89
C THR A 258 16.01 12.82 5.48
N ALA A 259 17.15 13.34 5.00
CA ALA A 259 17.28 14.06 3.73
C ALA A 259 16.25 15.21 3.62
N GLY A 260 16.14 16.01 4.68
CA GLY A 260 15.32 17.22 4.76
C GLY A 260 13.85 17.01 5.13
N ARG A 261 13.37 15.77 5.24
CA ARG A 261 11.94 15.49 5.53
C ARG A 261 11.50 16.09 6.86
N THR A 262 12.32 15.98 7.92
CA THR A 262 11.99 16.60 9.22
C THR A 262 11.98 18.13 9.16
N ALA A 263 12.80 18.74 8.31
CA ALA A 263 12.75 20.19 8.04
C ALA A 263 11.40 20.58 7.44
N LEU A 264 11.01 19.89 6.36
CA LEU A 264 9.74 20.09 5.65
C LEU A 264 8.53 19.92 6.58
N TRP A 265 8.56 18.92 7.46
CA TRP A 265 7.47 18.69 8.41
C TRP A 265 7.37 19.81 9.44
N ARG A 266 8.51 20.29 9.95
CA ARG A 266 8.53 21.44 10.86
C ARG A 266 8.02 22.70 10.18
N GLN A 267 8.40 22.93 8.92
CA GLN A 267 7.93 24.07 8.13
C GLN A 267 6.43 24.01 7.85
N ALA A 268 5.90 22.84 7.47
CA ALA A 268 4.46 22.65 7.27
C ALA A 268 3.64 22.86 8.56
N LEU A 269 4.20 22.51 9.72
CA LEU A 269 3.56 22.78 11.01
C LEU A 269 3.66 24.25 11.42
N ALA A 270 4.76 24.93 11.09
CA ALA A 270 4.95 26.35 11.36
C ALA A 270 4.08 27.25 10.46
N HIS A 271 3.80 26.79 9.23
CA HIS A 271 2.99 27.48 8.23
C HIS A 271 1.81 26.59 7.84
N PRO A 272 0.78 26.47 8.70
CA PRO A 272 -0.38 25.61 8.41
C PRO A 272 -1.11 26.07 7.13
N PRO A 273 -1.88 25.19 6.48
CA PRO A 273 -2.57 25.54 5.25
C PRO A 273 -3.56 26.71 5.48
N PRO A 274 -3.72 27.61 4.49
CA PRO A 274 -4.53 28.84 4.62
C PRO A 274 -5.99 28.57 4.98
N ARG A 275 -6.52 27.38 4.64
CA ARG A 275 -7.87 26.94 5.03
C ARG A 275 -7.75 25.72 5.93
N ALA A 276 -7.71 25.91 7.24
CA ALA A 276 -7.48 24.83 8.21
C ALA A 276 -8.37 23.57 8.02
N TRP A 277 -9.63 23.74 7.59
CA TRP A 277 -10.58 22.64 7.43
C TRP A 277 -10.53 21.94 6.07
N LEU A 278 -10.17 22.64 4.99
CA LEU A 278 -10.23 22.15 3.60
C LEU A 278 -8.87 22.13 2.88
N GLY A 279 -7.82 22.67 3.49
CA GLY A 279 -6.48 22.71 2.92
C GLY A 279 -6.36 23.62 1.69
N ILE A 280 -5.32 23.41 0.90
CA ILE A 280 -5.07 24.15 -0.34
C ILE A 280 -5.73 23.54 -1.59
N GLY A 281 -6.39 22.39 -1.44
CA GLY A 281 -6.94 21.60 -2.55
C GLY A 281 -6.12 20.35 -2.82
N ILE A 282 -6.79 19.21 -3.00
CA ILE A 282 -6.15 17.97 -3.46
C ILE A 282 -5.31 18.21 -4.72
N GLY A 283 -4.10 17.65 -4.77
CA GLY A 283 -3.18 17.78 -5.90
C GLY A 283 -2.54 19.16 -6.05
N ASN A 284 -2.76 20.08 -5.11
CA ASN A 284 -2.15 21.40 -5.11
C ASN A 284 -0.93 21.50 -4.17
N GLY A 285 -0.44 20.38 -3.60
CA GLY A 285 0.70 20.34 -2.66
C GLY A 285 1.90 21.17 -3.10
N ALA A 286 2.25 21.14 -4.39
CA ALA A 286 3.36 21.92 -4.95
C ALA A 286 3.21 23.46 -4.81
N TYR A 287 1.99 23.96 -4.56
CA TYR A 287 1.69 25.36 -4.31
C TYR A 287 1.67 25.74 -2.82
N ALA A 288 2.15 24.85 -1.93
CA ALA A 288 2.26 25.14 -0.49
C ALA A 288 3.19 26.32 -0.15
N GLY A 289 3.92 26.85 -1.13
CA GLY A 289 4.85 27.96 -1.00
C GLY A 289 6.29 27.48 -0.81
N GLU A 290 7.26 28.34 -1.16
CA GLU A 290 8.68 28.05 -0.95
C GLU A 290 9.00 27.87 0.55
N GLU A 291 8.30 28.59 1.43
CA GLU A 291 8.48 28.51 2.89
C GLU A 291 8.18 27.12 3.48
N VAL A 292 7.40 26.29 2.78
CA VAL A 292 6.98 24.96 3.24
C VAL A 292 7.70 23.82 2.52
N LEU A 293 8.04 24.03 1.24
CA LEU A 293 8.64 23.00 0.39
C LEU A 293 10.13 23.20 0.11
N SER A 294 10.76 24.19 0.74
CA SER A 294 12.20 24.42 0.61
C SER A 294 12.92 24.29 1.94
N PHE A 295 14.06 23.62 1.96
CA PHE A 295 14.91 23.52 3.13
C PHE A 295 16.37 23.71 2.73
N GLN A 296 17.21 24.07 3.70
CA GLN A 296 18.66 24.14 3.53
C GLN A 296 19.28 22.88 4.09
N LEU A 297 20.25 22.31 3.38
CA LEU A 297 21.09 21.23 3.88
C LEU A 297 22.55 21.61 3.63
N GLY A 298 23.24 22.03 4.70
CA GLY A 298 24.52 22.73 4.55
C GLY A 298 24.35 24.04 3.77
N ALA A 299 25.18 24.25 2.74
CA ALA A 299 25.16 25.47 1.92
C ALA A 299 24.19 25.40 0.72
N GLN A 300 23.47 24.30 0.53
CA GLN A 300 22.61 24.10 -0.63
C GLN A 300 21.13 24.21 -0.26
N GLY A 301 20.38 24.99 -1.04
CA GLY A 301 18.92 25.05 -0.97
C GLY A 301 18.31 23.92 -1.79
N HIS A 302 17.36 23.19 -1.19
CA HIS A 302 16.62 22.13 -1.84
C HIS A 302 15.13 22.47 -1.86
N GLN A 303 14.47 22.25 -3.00
CA GLN A 303 13.02 22.40 -3.14
C GLN A 303 12.41 21.07 -3.57
N VAL A 304 11.39 20.62 -2.85
CA VAL A 304 10.67 19.38 -3.12
C VAL A 304 9.26 19.66 -3.64
N LYS A 305 8.57 18.62 -4.12
CA LYS A 305 7.22 18.73 -4.67
C LYS A 305 6.10 18.43 -3.66
N HIS A 306 6.43 17.77 -2.55
CA HIS A 306 5.48 17.38 -1.51
C HIS A 306 6.22 17.03 -0.20
N LEU A 307 5.49 16.79 0.90
CA LEU A 307 6.05 16.65 2.24
C LEU A 307 6.62 15.25 2.56
N HIS A 308 6.55 14.31 1.61
CA HIS A 308 6.99 12.92 1.79
C HIS A 308 6.37 12.23 3.03
N ASN A 309 5.16 12.63 3.41
CA ASN A 309 4.43 12.03 4.52
C ASN A 309 2.95 12.11 4.20
N PHE A 310 2.33 10.96 3.93
CA PHE A 310 0.96 10.95 3.41
C PHE A 310 -0.07 11.63 4.33
N VAL A 311 0.18 11.63 5.65
CA VAL A 311 -0.72 12.27 6.63
C VAL A 311 -0.58 13.78 6.54
N LEU A 312 0.66 14.28 6.50
CA LEU A 312 0.92 15.71 6.36
C LEU A 312 0.50 16.22 4.98
N ASP A 313 0.76 15.46 3.91
CA ASP A 313 0.29 15.78 2.55
C ASP A 313 -1.25 15.85 2.53
N ALA A 314 -1.95 14.86 3.12
CA ALA A 314 -3.41 14.88 3.20
C ALA A 314 -3.92 16.05 4.05
N TRP A 315 -3.30 16.34 5.18
CA TRP A 315 -3.68 17.47 6.03
C TRP A 315 -3.47 18.82 5.31
N TYR A 316 -2.34 19.02 4.65
CA TYR A 316 -2.03 20.27 3.98
C TYR A 316 -2.94 20.50 2.76
N GLU A 317 -3.15 19.46 1.95
CA GLU A 317 -3.99 19.54 0.75
C GLU A 317 -5.49 19.55 1.06
N THR A 318 -5.95 18.82 2.08
CA THR A 318 -7.39 18.59 2.31
C THR A 318 -7.91 19.07 3.67
N GLY A 319 -7.04 19.67 4.48
CA GLY A 319 -7.35 20.20 5.79
C GLY A 319 -7.70 19.11 6.80
N LEU A 320 -8.16 19.55 7.98
CA LEU A 320 -8.54 18.67 9.08
C LEU A 320 -9.66 17.70 8.69
N LEU A 321 -10.63 18.09 7.84
CA LEU A 321 -11.73 17.21 7.46
C LEU A 321 -11.23 16.02 6.63
N GLY A 322 -10.43 16.29 5.60
CA GLY A 322 -9.98 15.24 4.69
C GLY A 322 -9.03 14.26 5.36
N VAL A 323 -8.04 14.75 6.12
CA VAL A 323 -7.12 13.87 6.87
C VAL A 323 -7.85 13.07 7.96
N SER A 324 -8.83 13.66 8.65
CA SER A 324 -9.61 12.96 9.68
C SER A 324 -10.45 11.83 9.08
N LEU A 325 -11.09 12.07 7.93
CA LEU A 325 -11.86 11.02 7.24
C LEU A 325 -10.96 9.91 6.70
N LEU A 326 -9.76 10.25 6.19
CA LEU A 326 -8.78 9.27 5.75
C LEU A 326 -8.35 8.37 6.92
N LEU A 327 -7.96 8.97 8.05
CA LEU A 327 -7.56 8.23 9.25
C LEU A 327 -8.72 7.45 9.87
N MET A 328 -9.95 7.99 9.84
CA MET A 328 -11.15 7.29 10.29
C MET A 328 -11.41 6.05 9.43
N LEU A 329 -11.26 6.14 8.11
CA LEU A 329 -11.41 4.99 7.21
C LEU A 329 -10.36 3.92 7.49
N MET A 330 -9.09 4.30 7.62
CA MET A 330 -8.01 3.39 8.01
C MET A 330 -8.30 2.72 9.36
N GLY A 331 -8.64 3.52 10.37
CA GLY A 331 -8.94 3.06 11.72
C GLY A 331 -10.15 2.11 11.76
N ALA A 332 -11.20 2.39 10.99
CA ALA A 332 -12.40 1.56 10.94
C ALA A 332 -12.09 0.15 10.41
N VAL A 333 -11.20 0.01 9.43
CA VAL A 333 -10.74 -1.30 8.92
C VAL A 333 -10.03 -2.08 10.03
N PHE A 334 -9.08 -1.45 10.73
CA PHE A 334 -8.32 -2.11 11.81
C PHE A 334 -9.18 -2.47 13.02
N VAL A 335 -10.05 -1.55 13.47
CA VAL A 335 -10.97 -1.80 14.59
C VAL A 335 -11.89 -2.97 14.29
N ARG A 336 -12.42 -3.04 13.06
CA ARG A 336 -13.27 -4.16 12.65
C ARG A 336 -12.51 -5.48 12.67
N LEU A 337 -11.32 -5.53 12.08
CA LEU A 337 -10.49 -6.73 12.08
C LEU A 337 -10.16 -7.19 13.50
N LEU A 338 -9.79 -6.26 14.38
CA LEU A 338 -9.47 -6.55 15.78
C LEU A 338 -10.66 -7.18 16.52
N ARG A 339 -11.87 -6.66 16.31
CA ARG A 339 -13.09 -7.18 16.94
C ARG A 339 -13.39 -8.63 16.58
N VAL A 340 -13.09 -9.04 15.35
CA VAL A 340 -13.36 -10.41 14.88
C VAL A 340 -12.13 -11.32 14.89
N TRP A 341 -10.95 -10.81 15.25
CA TRP A 341 -9.67 -11.52 15.13
C TRP A 341 -9.65 -12.88 15.83
N ARG A 342 -10.24 -12.95 17.03
CA ARG A 342 -10.33 -14.18 17.82
C ARG A 342 -11.30 -15.20 17.22
N CYS A 343 -12.30 -14.75 16.47
CA CYS A 343 -13.30 -15.57 15.80
C CYS A 343 -12.83 -16.10 14.44
N LEU A 344 -11.77 -15.52 13.85
CA LEU A 344 -11.21 -16.01 12.59
C LEU A 344 -10.64 -17.42 12.75
N SER A 345 -10.95 -18.30 11.80
CA SER A 345 -10.25 -19.57 11.62
C SER A 345 -8.74 -19.35 11.46
N VAL A 346 -7.93 -20.36 11.78
CA VAL A 346 -6.45 -20.26 11.68
C VAL A 346 -6.02 -19.83 10.28
N GLN A 347 -6.65 -20.40 9.24
CA GLN A 347 -6.36 -20.06 7.85
C GLN A 347 -6.73 -18.61 7.53
N ASN A 348 -7.92 -18.14 7.93
CA ASN A 348 -8.33 -16.76 7.69
C ASN A 348 -7.51 -15.75 8.50
N ARG A 349 -7.07 -16.12 9.71
CA ARG A 349 -6.16 -15.30 10.52
C ARG A 349 -4.79 -15.17 9.85
N GLN A 350 -4.25 -16.24 9.27
CA GLN A 350 -3.02 -16.17 8.48
C GLN A 350 -3.19 -15.32 7.23
N ARG A 351 -4.28 -15.49 6.47
CA ARG A 351 -4.60 -14.62 5.30
C ARG A 351 -4.68 -13.15 5.72
N ALA A 352 -5.39 -12.84 6.81
CA ALA A 352 -5.48 -11.48 7.33
C ALA A 352 -4.12 -10.94 7.80
N GLY A 353 -3.29 -11.78 8.43
CA GLY A 353 -1.93 -11.43 8.83
C GLY A 353 -1.03 -11.02 7.66
N VAL A 354 -1.16 -11.69 6.50
CA VAL A 354 -0.42 -11.32 5.27
C VAL A 354 -0.85 -9.94 4.77
N TRP A 355 -2.15 -9.69 4.66
CA TRP A 355 -2.67 -8.39 4.23
C TRP A 355 -2.36 -7.27 5.21
N LEU A 356 -2.37 -7.56 6.52
CA LEU A 356 -1.99 -6.61 7.55
C LEU A 356 -0.50 -6.27 7.46
N ALA A 357 0.38 -7.26 7.26
CA ALA A 357 1.81 -7.03 7.03
C ALA A 357 2.05 -6.13 5.81
N ALA A 358 1.36 -6.40 4.71
CA ALA A 358 1.43 -5.59 3.49
C ALA A 358 0.92 -4.15 3.72
N ALA A 359 -0.22 -3.97 4.40
CA ALA A 359 -0.75 -2.66 4.75
C ALA A 359 0.19 -1.88 5.68
N THR A 360 0.78 -2.53 6.68
CA THR A 360 1.76 -1.88 7.58
C THR A 360 3.04 -1.47 6.85
N ALA A 361 3.47 -2.24 5.85
CA ALA A 361 4.60 -1.87 5.00
C ALA A 361 4.32 -0.55 4.25
N LEU A 362 3.14 -0.46 3.61
CA LEU A 362 2.70 0.72 2.87
C LEU A 362 2.52 1.94 3.77
N LEU A 363 1.91 1.77 4.94
CA LEU A 363 1.71 2.86 5.90
C LEU A 363 3.06 3.37 6.43
N THR A 364 3.97 2.47 6.81
CA THR A 364 5.30 2.84 7.32
C THR A 364 6.12 3.56 6.26
N ALA A 365 6.17 3.04 5.04
CA ALA A 365 6.86 3.72 3.93
C ALA A 365 6.16 5.04 3.54
N GLY A 366 4.83 5.07 3.59
CA GLY A 366 4.03 6.26 3.30
C GLY A 366 4.25 7.42 4.27
N LEU A 367 4.54 7.14 5.55
CA LEU A 367 4.90 8.18 6.52
C LEU A 367 6.22 8.87 6.20
N LEU A 368 7.03 8.30 5.31
CA LEU A 368 8.40 8.74 5.04
C LEU A 368 8.69 9.04 3.57
N SER A 369 7.87 8.61 2.62
CA SER A 369 8.18 8.75 1.19
C SER A 369 7.03 9.20 0.34
N PHE A 370 5.81 8.75 0.62
CA PHE A 370 4.72 8.83 -0.34
C PHE A 370 3.63 9.82 0.07
N SER A 371 3.08 10.52 -0.91
CA SER A 371 1.80 11.21 -0.75
C SER A 371 0.63 10.22 -0.72
N TYR A 372 -0.48 10.59 -0.08
CA TYR A 372 -1.69 9.78 -0.01
C TYR A 372 -2.33 9.49 -1.39
N THR A 373 -2.01 10.30 -2.40
CA THR A 373 -2.44 10.13 -3.80
C THR A 373 -1.51 9.23 -4.61
N SER A 374 -0.40 8.79 -4.02
CA SER A 374 0.52 7.84 -4.66
C SER A 374 -0.17 6.52 -4.98
N ARG A 375 0.29 5.83 -6.02
CA ARG A 375 -0.19 4.49 -6.37
C ARG A 375 -0.09 3.49 -5.22
N GLN A 376 0.94 3.62 -4.38
CA GLN A 376 1.17 2.76 -3.23
C GLN A 376 0.03 2.88 -2.22
N LEU A 377 -0.38 4.11 -1.89
CA LEU A 377 -1.44 4.36 -0.91
C LEU A 377 -2.83 4.40 -1.52
N ALA A 378 -3.03 5.06 -2.66
CA ALA A 378 -4.33 5.17 -3.30
C ALA A 378 -4.81 3.85 -3.93
N CYS A 379 -3.90 2.96 -4.37
CA CYS A 379 -4.28 1.67 -4.93
C CYS A 379 -4.01 0.51 -3.97
N TYR A 380 -2.74 0.19 -3.69
CA TYR A 380 -2.41 -1.07 -3.00
C TYR A 380 -2.88 -1.13 -1.55
N LEU A 381 -2.87 0.01 -0.83
CA LEU A 381 -3.41 0.04 0.52
C LEU A 381 -4.92 -0.22 0.52
N PHE A 382 -5.66 0.34 -0.44
CA PHE A 382 -7.10 0.11 -0.58
C PHE A 382 -7.42 -1.33 -1.05
N VAL A 383 -6.55 -1.96 -1.86
CA VAL A 383 -6.64 -3.40 -2.13
C VAL A 383 -6.49 -4.20 -0.83
N ALA A 384 -5.48 -3.89 -0.02
CA ALA A 384 -5.25 -4.57 1.26
C ALA A 384 -6.41 -4.38 2.23
N PHE A 385 -6.93 -3.15 2.37
CA PHE A 385 -8.11 -2.87 3.17
C PHE A 385 -9.37 -3.58 2.65
N GLY A 386 -9.57 -3.61 1.34
CA GLY A 386 -10.65 -4.35 0.72
C GLY A 386 -10.63 -5.84 1.09
N ALA A 387 -9.44 -6.45 1.05
CA ALA A 387 -9.25 -7.84 1.45
C ALA A 387 -9.51 -8.06 2.97
N LEU A 388 -9.01 -7.15 3.83
CA LEU A 388 -9.25 -7.22 5.27
C LEU A 388 -10.73 -7.06 5.64
N ILE A 389 -11.47 -6.18 4.96
CA ILE A 389 -12.91 -6.01 5.12
C ILE A 389 -13.63 -7.31 4.76
N ALA A 390 -13.25 -7.95 3.65
CA ALA A 390 -13.87 -9.20 3.19
C ALA A 390 -13.72 -10.35 4.20
N LEU A 391 -12.50 -10.53 4.71
CA LEU A 391 -12.17 -11.55 5.71
C LEU A 391 -12.87 -11.28 7.05
N SER A 392 -13.00 -10.02 7.45
CA SER A 392 -13.64 -9.67 8.72
C SER A 392 -15.14 -9.96 8.73
N ARG A 393 -15.79 -9.88 7.56
CA ARG A 393 -17.24 -10.10 7.45
C ARG A 393 -17.60 -11.58 7.41
N HIS A 394 -16.84 -12.41 6.71
CA HIS A 394 -17.04 -13.87 6.71
C HIS A 394 -17.08 -14.42 8.14
N ALA A 395 -16.17 -13.96 9.01
CA ALA A 395 -16.17 -14.36 10.42
C ALA A 395 -17.43 -13.95 11.19
N SER A 396 -18.02 -12.80 10.85
CA SER A 396 -19.26 -12.34 11.49
C SER A 396 -20.46 -13.15 11.02
N GLU A 397 -20.50 -13.52 9.73
CA GLU A 397 -21.57 -14.33 9.14
C GLU A 397 -21.53 -15.78 9.66
N GLU A 398 -20.34 -16.39 9.74
CA GLU A 398 -20.12 -17.71 10.34
C GLU A 398 -20.55 -17.76 11.82
N ALA A 399 -20.29 -16.70 12.60
CA ALA A 399 -20.68 -16.63 14.01
C ALA A 399 -22.19 -16.50 14.24
N THR A 400 -22.95 -16.00 13.25
CA THR A 400 -24.40 -15.81 13.35
C THR A 400 -25.22 -17.02 12.91
N LEU A 401 -24.62 -17.97 12.18
CA LEU A 401 -25.32 -19.19 11.82
C LEU A 401 -25.54 -20.02 13.09
N PRO A 402 -26.79 -20.42 13.40
CA PRO A 402 -27.05 -21.29 14.54
C PRO A 402 -26.18 -22.53 14.39
N ALA A 403 -25.50 -22.93 15.47
CA ALA A 403 -24.73 -24.16 15.48
C ALA A 403 -25.66 -25.26 14.95
N VAL A 404 -25.42 -25.69 13.71
CA VAL A 404 -26.17 -26.78 13.11
C VAL A 404 -25.95 -27.93 14.06
N VAL A 405 -26.97 -28.27 14.83
CA VAL A 405 -26.94 -29.40 15.74
C VAL A 405 -26.55 -30.56 14.87
N ASP A 406 -25.36 -31.11 15.11
CA ASP A 406 -24.84 -32.26 14.40
C ASP A 406 -25.76 -33.43 14.71
N THR A 407 -26.83 -33.55 13.91
CA THR A 407 -27.84 -34.61 14.04
C THR A 407 -27.37 -35.91 13.41
N ASP A 408 -26.10 -36.03 13.02
CA ASP A 408 -25.51 -37.28 12.52
C ASP A 408 -25.24 -38.25 13.70
N ARG A 409 -26.30 -38.55 14.45
CA ARG A 409 -26.33 -39.49 15.58
C ARG A 409 -26.27 -40.96 15.15
N ASP A 410 -26.29 -41.25 13.85
CA ASP A 410 -26.34 -42.61 13.28
C ASP A 410 -24.98 -43.13 12.78
N ARG A 411 -23.86 -42.47 13.11
CA ARG A 411 -22.51 -43.05 12.97
C ARG A 411 -21.98 -43.55 14.32
N ARG A 412 -22.54 -44.65 14.82
CA ARG A 412 -21.91 -45.48 15.85
C ARG A 412 -21.96 -46.95 15.48
#